data_AF-A0A538LHN2-F1
#
_entry.id   AF-A0A538LHN2-F1
#
_cell.length_a   1.000
_cell.length_b   1.000
_cell.length_c   1.000
_cell.angle_alpha   90.00
_cell.angle_beta   90.00
_cell.angle_gamma   90.00
#
_symmetry.space_group_name_H-M   'P 1'
#
loop_
_entity.id
_entity.type
_entity.pdbx_description
1 polymer ?
#
loop_
_entity_poly.entity_id
_entity_poly.type
_entity_poly.pdbx_seq_one_letter_code
_entity_poly.pdbx_strand_id
1 'polypeptide(L)'
;MRVRFAAGRRAATEPSLPVYLSAAHHAIVAAACERLIPADESSGAAAAGAADYIDGLLGAFRFDPPHVWAGGPFSGRAGGEASFSDFTPLDPMDELAWRTRIEGSRGRVEREWNGPVTGLQERYEDGIAALGADFAGLGSADQDARLDAVPEFRSLLYEHACEAMYGPPEYGGNRHLAGWRSIGFEGDVQPRGWSDDEVSEP
;
A
#
# COMPACT_ATOMS: atom_id res chain seq x y z
N MET A 1 -33.43 13.38 35.07
CA MET A 1 -33.20 12.09 34.38
C MET A 1 -32.45 12.40 33.09
N ARG A 2 -31.11 12.26 33.08
CA ARG A 2 -30.26 12.49 31.90
C ARG A 2 -29.80 11.14 31.40
N VAL A 3 -30.31 10.72 30.24
CA VAL A 3 -29.90 9.47 29.58
C VAL A 3 -28.55 9.73 28.93
N ARG A 4 -27.49 9.12 29.48
CA ARG A 4 -26.18 9.03 28.83
C ARG A 4 -26.28 7.89 27.81
N PHE A 5 -26.28 8.20 26.52
CA PHE A 5 -25.99 7.20 25.50
C PHE A 5 -24.49 6.98 25.48
N ALA A 6 -24.03 5.89 26.09
CA ALA A 6 -22.71 5.36 25.84
C ALA A 6 -22.76 4.67 24.47
N ALA A 7 -22.23 5.32 23.44
CA ALA A 7 -21.94 4.65 22.18
C ALA A 7 -20.78 3.68 22.45
N GLY A 8 -21.10 2.40 22.65
CA GLY A 8 -20.10 1.35 22.65
C GLY A 8 -19.52 1.26 21.24
N ARG A 9 -18.26 1.65 21.07
CA ARG A 9 -17.46 1.27 19.90
C ARG A 9 -17.42 -0.25 19.87
N ARG A 10 -18.14 -0.87 18.92
CA ARG A 10 -17.83 -2.25 18.53
C ARG A 10 -16.40 -2.23 18.01
N ALA A 11 -15.53 -3.07 18.56
CA ALA A 11 -14.26 -3.36 17.93
C ALA A 11 -14.61 -3.92 16.54
N ALA A 12 -14.28 -3.16 15.49
CA ALA A 12 -14.28 -3.72 14.14
C ALA A 12 -13.29 -4.88 14.16
N THR A 13 -13.71 -6.06 13.71
CA THR A 13 -12.78 -7.16 13.48
C THR A 13 -11.83 -6.68 12.39
N GLU A 14 -10.58 -6.38 12.77
CA GLU A 14 -9.49 -6.11 11.83
C GLU A 14 -9.52 -7.18 10.74
N PRO A 15 -9.64 -6.81 9.45
CA PRO A 15 -9.68 -7.80 8.39
C PRO A 15 -8.38 -8.60 8.40
N SER A 16 -8.50 -9.92 8.41
CA SER A 16 -7.34 -10.81 8.27
C SER A 16 -6.73 -10.61 6.89
N LEU A 17 -5.43 -10.34 6.82
CA LEU A 17 -4.69 -10.31 5.56
C LEU A 17 -4.72 -11.69 4.86
N PRO A 18 -4.80 -11.75 3.52
CA PRO A 18 -4.92 -10.61 2.60
C PRO A 18 -6.35 -10.01 2.57
N VAL A 19 -6.43 -8.69 2.41
CA VAL A 19 -7.64 -7.86 2.37
C VAL A 19 -8.39 -8.00 1.04
N TYR A 20 -7.72 -7.90 -0.11
CA TYR A 20 -8.34 -7.95 -1.44
C TYR A 20 -7.98 -9.23 -2.21
N LEU A 21 -6.68 -9.52 -2.29
CA LEU A 21 -6.11 -10.62 -3.04
C LEU A 21 -6.44 -11.97 -2.39
N SER A 22 -6.41 -13.04 -3.18
CA SER A 22 -6.30 -14.39 -2.61
C SER A 22 -4.89 -14.62 -2.08
N ALA A 23 -4.72 -15.59 -1.18
CA ALA A 23 -3.38 -15.97 -0.68
C ALA A 23 -2.41 -16.35 -1.83
N ALA A 24 -2.92 -17.00 -2.88
CA ALA A 24 -2.13 -17.36 -4.05
C ALA A 24 -1.72 -16.12 -4.87
N HIS A 25 -2.65 -15.19 -5.09
CA HIS A 25 -2.37 -13.94 -5.80
C HIS A 25 -1.40 -13.05 -5.04
N HIS A 26 -1.55 -12.96 -3.71
CA HIS A 26 -0.63 -12.25 -2.84
C HIS A 26 0.80 -12.81 -2.93
N ALA A 27 0.95 -14.14 -2.93
CA ALA A 27 2.25 -14.79 -3.10
C ALA A 27 2.90 -14.49 -4.48
N ILE A 28 2.10 -14.40 -5.55
CA ILE A 28 2.58 -13.99 -6.88
C ILE A 28 3.06 -12.53 -6.86
N VAL A 29 2.29 -11.62 -6.26
CA VAL A 29 2.67 -10.20 -6.13
C VAL A 29 3.95 -10.06 -5.29
N ALA A 30 4.07 -10.77 -4.17
CA ALA A 30 5.26 -10.75 -3.33
C ALA A 30 6.51 -11.22 -4.09
N ALA A 31 6.41 -12.36 -4.80
CA ALA A 31 7.51 -12.86 -5.62
C ALA A 31 7.88 -11.89 -6.74
N ALA A 32 6.89 -11.30 -7.42
CA ALA A 32 7.12 -10.34 -8.49
C ALA A 32 7.81 -9.06 -7.98
N CYS A 33 7.35 -8.49 -6.86
CA CYS A 33 7.97 -7.32 -6.24
C CYS A 33 9.42 -7.61 -5.81
N GLU A 34 9.71 -8.80 -5.28
CA GLU A 34 11.09 -9.20 -4.92
C GLU A 34 12.02 -9.27 -6.14
N ARG A 35 11.51 -9.61 -7.33
CA ARG A 35 12.33 -9.53 -8.56
C ARG A 35 12.63 -8.10 -8.97
N LEU A 36 11.70 -7.19 -8.70
CA LEU A 36 11.80 -5.78 -9.08
C LEU A 36 12.68 -4.95 -8.14
N ILE A 37 12.59 -5.22 -6.83
CA ILE A 37 13.42 -4.60 -5.79
C ILE A 37 13.93 -5.74 -4.88
N PRO A 38 15.01 -6.42 -5.28
CA PRO A 38 15.53 -7.57 -4.56
C PRO A 38 16.22 -7.15 -3.26
N ALA A 39 16.29 -8.07 -2.30
CA ALA A 39 17.18 -7.91 -1.16
C ALA A 39 18.65 -7.84 -1.62
N ASP A 40 19.33 -6.77 -1.23
CA ASP A 40 20.75 -6.57 -1.41
C ASP A 40 21.45 -6.52 -0.03
N GLU A 41 22.18 -5.46 0.28
CA GLU A 41 22.66 -5.16 1.64
C GLU A 41 21.50 -4.74 2.57
N SER A 42 20.33 -4.45 2.01
CA SER A 42 19.09 -4.07 2.69
C SER A 42 17.93 -5.04 2.43
N SER A 43 16.80 -4.84 3.12
CA SER A 43 15.61 -5.67 2.94
C SER A 43 14.95 -5.43 1.57
N GLY A 44 14.73 -6.49 0.81
CA GLY A 44 13.98 -6.46 -0.45
C GLY A 44 12.49 -6.18 -0.27
N ALA A 45 11.80 -5.94 -1.39
CA ALA A 45 10.38 -5.56 -1.40
C ALA A 45 9.45 -6.57 -0.73
N ALA A 46 9.72 -7.89 -0.81
CA ALA A 46 8.88 -8.86 -0.11
C ALA A 46 9.03 -8.71 1.42
N ALA A 47 10.26 -8.58 1.92
CA ALA A 47 10.52 -8.40 3.34
C ALA A 47 9.99 -7.05 3.88
N ALA A 48 9.99 -6.01 3.04
CA ALA A 48 9.44 -4.71 3.35
C ALA A 48 7.91 -4.64 3.30
N GLY A 49 7.22 -5.70 2.86
CA GLY A 49 5.75 -5.76 2.84
C GLY A 49 5.11 -5.18 1.58
N ALA A 50 5.79 -5.17 0.43
CA ALA A 50 5.24 -4.59 -0.79
C ALA A 50 3.90 -5.21 -1.23
N ALA A 51 3.74 -6.52 -1.08
CA ALA A 51 2.48 -7.19 -1.38
C ALA A 51 1.36 -6.79 -0.41
N ASP A 52 1.68 -6.52 0.86
CA ASP A 52 0.69 -6.08 1.87
C ASP A 52 0.22 -4.66 1.56
N TYR A 53 1.13 -3.76 1.17
CA TYR A 53 0.78 -2.41 0.68
C TYR A 53 -0.15 -2.47 -0.52
N ILE A 54 0.22 -3.25 -1.54
CA ILE A 54 -0.57 -3.38 -2.77
C ILE A 54 -1.95 -3.95 -2.46
N ASP A 55 -2.02 -5.01 -1.66
CA ASP A 55 -3.27 -5.63 -1.24
C ASP A 55 -4.17 -4.67 -0.45
N GLY A 56 -3.56 -3.87 0.45
CA GLY A 56 -4.22 -2.79 1.18
C GLY A 56 -4.77 -1.71 0.24
N LEU A 57 -4.00 -1.26 -0.76
CA LEU A 57 -4.41 -0.29 -1.76
C LEU A 57 -5.59 -0.80 -2.61
N LEU A 58 -5.49 -2.04 -3.12
CA LEU A 58 -6.58 -2.66 -3.88
C LEU A 58 -7.83 -2.87 -3.02
N GLY A 59 -7.64 -3.07 -1.72
CA GLY A 59 -8.66 -3.26 -0.71
C GLY A 59 -9.09 -2.00 0.03
N ALA A 60 -8.64 -0.80 -0.35
CA ALA A 60 -8.72 0.39 0.51
C ALA A 60 -10.15 0.72 0.99
N PHE A 61 -11.17 0.44 0.18
CA PHE A 61 -12.59 0.65 0.50
C PHE A 61 -13.27 -0.50 1.25
N ARG A 62 -12.51 -1.51 1.71
CA ARG A 62 -12.99 -2.54 2.67
C ARG A 62 -12.87 -2.09 4.13
N PHE A 63 -12.26 -0.93 4.36
CA PHE A 63 -12.11 -0.28 5.66
C PHE A 63 -13.06 0.92 5.80
N ASP A 64 -13.35 1.29 7.05
CA ASP A 64 -14.14 2.48 7.41
C ASP A 64 -13.42 3.27 8.53
N PRO A 65 -12.86 4.46 8.26
CA PRO A 65 -12.80 5.12 6.95
C PRO A 65 -11.90 4.36 5.94
N PRO A 66 -12.05 4.61 4.62
CA PRO A 66 -11.19 3.98 3.62
C PRO A 66 -9.71 4.25 3.89
N HIS A 67 -8.86 3.24 3.71
CA HIS A 67 -7.41 3.35 3.90
C HIS A 67 -6.73 4.06 2.71
N VAL A 68 -7.08 5.33 2.50
CA VAL A 68 -6.61 6.17 1.41
C VAL A 68 -5.77 7.33 1.93
N TRP A 69 -6.28 8.09 2.89
CA TRP A 69 -5.57 9.19 3.52
C TRP A 69 -5.29 8.87 4.99
N ALA A 70 -4.03 8.54 5.29
CA ALA A 70 -3.53 8.45 6.66
C ALA A 70 -3.81 9.74 7.44
N GLY A 71 -4.02 9.61 8.73
CA GLY A 71 -4.23 10.74 9.62
C GLY A 71 -2.97 11.58 9.83
N GLY A 72 -3.03 12.44 10.83
CA GLY A 72 -1.94 13.37 11.10
C GLY A 72 -2.23 14.28 12.29
N PRO A 73 -1.23 15.10 12.68
CA PRO A 73 -0.05 15.44 11.89
C PRO A 73 1.22 14.63 12.18
N PHE A 74 1.22 13.69 13.15
CA PHE A 74 2.44 13.01 13.58
C PHE A 74 2.32 11.48 13.53
N SER A 75 3.43 10.80 13.25
CA SER A 75 3.49 9.33 13.31
C SER A 75 3.75 8.78 14.71
N GLY A 76 4.16 9.64 15.66
CA GLY A 76 4.63 9.23 16.98
C GLY A 76 6.10 8.77 17.02
N ARG A 77 6.78 8.58 15.88
CA ARG A 77 8.17 8.12 15.82
C ARG A 77 9.16 9.09 16.49
N ALA A 78 8.93 10.40 16.34
CA ALA A 78 9.71 11.45 16.97
C ALA A 78 8.91 12.21 18.05
N GLY A 79 8.04 11.48 18.76
CA GLY A 79 7.08 12.05 19.71
C GLY A 79 5.78 12.50 19.04
N GLY A 80 4.89 13.14 19.81
CA GLY A 80 3.52 13.42 19.37
C GLY A 80 2.62 12.18 19.41
N GLU A 81 1.34 12.39 19.14
CA GLU A 81 0.35 11.31 19.03
C GLU A 81 0.54 10.55 17.70
N ALA A 82 0.46 9.21 17.73
CA ALA A 82 0.67 8.35 16.56
C ALA A 82 -0.54 8.33 15.59
N SER A 83 -0.95 9.52 15.17
CA SER A 83 -2.17 9.79 14.39
C SER A 83 -2.14 9.31 12.94
N PHE A 84 -0.98 8.94 12.39
CA PHE A 84 -0.90 8.42 11.00
C PHE A 84 -1.64 7.09 10.83
N SER A 85 -1.78 6.30 11.91
CA SER A 85 -2.57 5.06 11.88
C SER A 85 -4.09 5.31 11.91
N ASP A 86 -4.52 6.54 12.19
CA ASP A 86 -5.94 6.93 12.22
C ASP A 86 -6.36 7.54 10.87
N PHE A 87 -6.76 6.69 9.92
CA PHE A 87 -7.19 7.12 8.58
C PHE A 87 -8.37 8.10 8.62
N THR A 88 -8.48 8.93 7.59
CA THR A 88 -9.49 9.99 7.51
C THR A 88 -10.60 9.68 6.50
N PRO A 89 -11.86 10.09 6.77
CA PRO A 89 -12.94 9.93 5.80
C PRO A 89 -12.70 10.79 4.57
N LEU A 90 -13.09 10.27 3.40
CA LEU A 90 -13.02 11.00 2.14
C LEU A 90 -14.24 11.90 1.96
N ASP A 91 -14.05 13.04 1.30
CA ASP A 91 -15.19 13.79 0.77
C ASP A 91 -15.77 13.05 -0.46
N PRO A 92 -17.00 13.39 -0.90
CA PRO A 92 -17.66 12.67 -1.99
C PRO A 92 -16.90 12.69 -3.33
N MET A 93 -16.13 13.75 -3.61
CA MET A 93 -15.36 13.86 -4.85
C MET A 93 -14.11 12.99 -4.77
N ASP A 94 -13.41 13.05 -3.64
CA ASP A 94 -12.25 12.18 -3.37
C ASP A 94 -12.64 10.71 -3.41
N GLU A 95 -13.75 10.33 -2.78
CA GLU A 95 -14.26 8.96 -2.84
C GLU A 95 -14.57 8.54 -4.28
N LEU A 96 -15.24 9.40 -5.07
CA LEU A 96 -15.53 9.12 -6.47
C LEU A 96 -14.24 8.90 -7.28
N ALA A 97 -13.25 9.78 -7.12
CA ALA A 97 -11.97 9.70 -7.82
C ALA A 97 -11.20 8.44 -7.44
N TRP A 98 -11.06 8.16 -6.15
CA TRP A 98 -10.32 6.99 -5.66
C TRP A 98 -10.98 5.67 -6.00
N ARG A 99 -12.31 5.57 -5.91
CA ARG A 99 -13.00 4.37 -6.39
C ARG A 99 -12.88 4.19 -7.89
N THR A 100 -12.89 5.28 -8.67
CA THR A 100 -12.64 5.20 -10.12
C THR A 100 -11.23 4.67 -10.41
N ARG A 101 -10.21 5.14 -9.68
CA ARG A 101 -8.83 4.65 -9.81
C ARG A 101 -8.71 3.18 -9.41
N ILE A 102 -9.29 2.77 -8.28
CA ILE A 102 -9.10 1.42 -7.72
C ILE A 102 -10.03 0.40 -8.38
N GLU A 103 -11.34 0.65 -8.40
CA GLU A 103 -12.35 -0.31 -8.85
C GLU A 103 -12.65 -0.19 -10.35
N GLY A 104 -12.26 0.93 -10.99
CA GLY A 104 -12.62 1.25 -12.36
C GLY A 104 -14.01 1.85 -12.48
N SER A 105 -14.46 2.05 -13.72
CA SER A 105 -15.76 2.63 -13.99
C SER A 105 -16.92 1.65 -13.85
N ARG A 106 -16.74 0.40 -14.30
CA ARG A 106 -17.75 -0.68 -14.23
C ARG A 106 -19.13 -0.28 -14.75
N GLY A 107 -19.19 0.55 -15.81
CA GLY A 107 -20.44 1.05 -16.40
C GLY A 107 -21.15 2.13 -15.59
N ARG A 108 -20.52 2.66 -14.54
CA ARG A 108 -21.06 3.76 -13.73
C ARG A 108 -20.85 5.08 -14.46
N VAL A 109 -21.95 5.72 -14.88
CA VAL A 109 -21.93 6.97 -15.64
C VAL A 109 -21.11 8.05 -14.94
N GLU A 110 -21.20 8.14 -13.61
CA GLU A 110 -20.44 9.09 -12.79
C GLU A 110 -18.91 8.90 -12.85
N ARG A 111 -18.43 7.73 -13.30
CA ARG A 111 -17.01 7.40 -13.47
C ARG A 111 -16.53 7.40 -14.92
N GLU A 112 -17.43 7.65 -15.88
CA GLU A 112 -17.16 7.54 -17.32
C GLU A 112 -17.24 8.88 -18.06
N TRP A 113 -17.15 9.99 -17.34
CA TRP A 113 -17.20 11.34 -17.93
C TRP A 113 -16.16 11.53 -19.05
N ASN A 114 -14.97 10.94 -18.91
CA ASN A 114 -13.90 10.94 -19.92
C ASN A 114 -13.74 9.58 -20.63
N GLY A 115 -14.79 8.75 -20.61
CA GLY A 115 -14.78 7.37 -21.12
C GLY A 115 -14.54 6.32 -20.02
N PRO A 116 -14.71 5.02 -20.36
CA PRO A 116 -14.50 3.92 -19.42
C PRO A 116 -13.08 3.88 -18.85
N VAL A 117 -12.98 3.48 -17.58
CA VAL A 117 -11.71 3.40 -16.85
C VAL A 117 -11.50 1.98 -16.33
N THR A 118 -10.41 1.34 -16.75
CA THR A 118 -9.91 0.08 -16.17
C THR A 118 -9.24 0.39 -14.84
N GLY A 119 -9.81 -0.11 -13.74
CA GLY A 119 -9.31 0.13 -12.39
C GLY A 119 -8.07 -0.68 -12.04
N LEU A 120 -7.38 -0.29 -10.97
CA LEU A 120 -6.23 -1.05 -10.45
C LEU A 120 -6.58 -2.51 -10.13
N GLN A 121 -7.78 -2.79 -9.60
CA GLN A 121 -8.25 -4.14 -9.31
C GLN A 121 -8.21 -5.05 -10.55
N GLU A 122 -8.81 -4.60 -11.66
CA GLU A 122 -8.83 -5.33 -12.92
C GLU A 122 -7.42 -5.46 -13.52
N ARG A 123 -6.63 -4.37 -13.50
CA ARG A 123 -5.23 -4.40 -13.97
C ARG A 123 -4.37 -5.40 -13.22
N TYR A 124 -4.59 -5.57 -11.91
CA TYR A 124 -3.89 -6.56 -11.10
C TYR A 124 -4.39 -7.98 -11.36
N GLU A 125 -5.69 -8.19 -11.52
CA GLU A 125 -6.26 -9.48 -11.88
C GLU A 125 -5.70 -9.97 -13.23
N ASP A 126 -5.72 -9.12 -14.25
CA ASP A 126 -5.20 -9.41 -15.59
C ASP A 126 -3.68 -9.66 -15.55
N GLY A 127 -2.95 -8.79 -14.84
CA GLY A 127 -1.50 -8.90 -14.70
C GLY A 127 -1.06 -10.19 -14.00
N ILE A 128 -1.70 -10.55 -12.90
CA ILE A 128 -1.43 -11.79 -12.17
C ILE A 128 -1.79 -13.00 -13.03
N ALA A 129 -2.92 -12.96 -13.74
CA ALA A 129 -3.30 -14.03 -14.68
C ALA A 129 -2.25 -14.20 -15.79
N ALA A 130 -1.72 -13.10 -16.33
CA ALA A 130 -0.69 -13.12 -17.36
C ALA A 130 0.67 -13.63 -16.86
N LEU A 131 1.02 -13.39 -15.59
CA LEU A 131 2.20 -13.99 -14.95
C LEU A 131 2.06 -15.51 -14.76
N GLY A 132 0.84 -16.02 -14.62
CA GLY A 132 0.53 -17.43 -14.46
C GLY A 132 0.54 -17.90 -13.00
N ALA A 133 -0.32 -18.87 -12.69
CA ALA A 133 -0.57 -19.33 -11.31
C ALA A 133 0.64 -19.99 -10.62
N ASP A 134 1.60 -20.49 -11.40
CA ASP A 134 2.84 -21.11 -10.93
C ASP A 134 3.98 -20.10 -10.73
N PHE A 135 3.79 -18.82 -11.06
CA PHE A 135 4.84 -17.79 -11.07
C PHE A 135 5.69 -17.78 -9.80
N ALA A 136 5.05 -17.78 -8.63
CA ALA A 136 5.74 -17.72 -7.33
C ALA A 136 6.66 -18.93 -7.05
N GLY A 137 6.42 -20.07 -7.72
CA GLY A 137 7.22 -21.29 -7.59
C GLY A 137 8.34 -21.43 -8.63
N LEU A 138 8.45 -20.51 -9.59
CA LEU A 138 9.47 -20.55 -10.63
C LEU A 138 10.85 -20.12 -10.11
N GLY A 139 11.90 -20.50 -10.83
CA GLY A 139 13.23 -19.94 -10.63
C GLY A 139 13.31 -18.47 -11.09
N SER A 140 14.25 -17.71 -10.54
CA SER A 140 14.37 -16.27 -10.78
C SER A 140 14.46 -15.88 -12.26
N ALA A 141 15.17 -16.65 -13.08
CA ALA A 141 15.29 -16.37 -14.52
C ALA A 141 13.95 -16.51 -15.26
N ASP A 142 13.12 -17.50 -14.88
CA ASP A 142 11.80 -17.69 -15.48
C ASP A 142 10.81 -16.64 -14.98
N GLN A 143 10.92 -16.20 -13.71
CA GLN A 143 10.15 -15.08 -13.18
C GLN A 143 10.48 -13.78 -13.92
N ASP A 144 11.77 -13.50 -14.16
CA ASP A 144 12.22 -12.34 -14.92
C ASP A 144 11.67 -12.36 -16.35
N ALA A 145 11.79 -13.51 -17.03
CA ALA A 145 11.27 -13.66 -18.39
C ALA A 145 9.75 -13.44 -18.47
N ARG A 146 8.98 -13.88 -17.47
CA ARG A 146 7.53 -13.64 -17.44
C ARG A 146 7.19 -12.19 -17.12
N LEU A 147 7.96 -11.52 -16.25
CA LEU A 147 7.81 -10.08 -16.00
C LEU A 147 8.15 -9.25 -17.24
N ASP A 148 9.19 -9.63 -17.99
CA ASP A 148 9.56 -9.00 -19.26
C ASP A 148 8.46 -9.11 -20.32
N ALA A 149 7.66 -10.18 -20.27
CA ALA A 149 6.55 -10.42 -21.19
C ALA A 149 5.28 -9.60 -20.87
N VAL A 150 5.21 -8.91 -19.72
CA VAL A 150 4.07 -8.08 -19.29
C VAL A 150 4.49 -6.65 -18.92
N PRO A 151 5.11 -5.88 -19.84
CA PRO A 151 5.82 -4.64 -19.51
C PRO A 151 4.94 -3.57 -18.84
N GLU A 152 3.66 -3.46 -19.22
CA GLU A 152 2.72 -2.51 -18.61
C GLU A 152 2.40 -2.88 -17.15
N PHE A 153 2.18 -4.17 -16.89
CA PHE A 153 1.93 -4.65 -15.53
C PHE A 153 3.20 -4.61 -14.68
N ARG A 154 4.35 -4.96 -15.26
CA ARG A 154 5.66 -4.83 -14.62
C ARG A 154 5.92 -3.39 -14.17
N SER A 155 5.63 -2.42 -15.03
CA SER A 155 5.81 -0.99 -14.71
C SER A 155 4.88 -0.56 -13.56
N LEU A 156 3.61 -0.98 -13.59
CA LEU A 156 2.65 -0.73 -12.51
C LEU A 156 3.09 -1.37 -11.17
N LEU A 157 3.55 -2.63 -11.21
CA LEU A 157 4.09 -3.31 -10.04
C LEU A 157 5.30 -2.60 -9.47
N TYR A 158 6.22 -2.12 -10.33
CA TYR A 158 7.41 -1.41 -9.89
C TYR A 158 7.05 -0.08 -9.22
N GLU A 159 6.12 0.69 -9.79
CA GLU A 159 5.60 1.92 -9.21
C GLU A 159 5.06 1.65 -7.79
N HIS A 160 4.14 0.71 -7.63
CA HIS A 160 3.59 0.40 -6.32
C HIS A 160 4.60 -0.25 -5.36
N ALA A 161 5.60 -0.99 -5.86
CA ALA A 161 6.67 -1.51 -5.02
C ALA A 161 7.55 -0.37 -4.48
N CYS A 162 7.79 0.68 -5.27
CA CYS A 162 8.50 1.88 -4.80
C CYS A 162 7.65 2.64 -3.76
N GLU A 163 6.35 2.82 -4.01
CA GLU A 163 5.44 3.42 -3.04
C GLU A 163 5.41 2.63 -1.73
N ALA A 164 5.38 1.29 -1.81
CA ALA A 164 5.44 0.44 -0.65
C ALA A 164 6.77 0.54 0.09
N MET A 165 7.91 0.56 -0.62
CA MET A 165 9.24 0.62 -0.01
C MET A 165 9.49 1.95 0.68
N TYR A 166 9.12 3.06 0.04
CA TYR A 166 9.56 4.39 0.44
C TYR A 166 8.43 5.25 1.02
N GLY A 167 7.20 4.75 1.07
CA GLY A 167 6.06 5.38 1.73
C GLY A 167 6.01 5.15 3.25
N PRO A 168 5.06 5.78 3.95
CA PRO A 168 4.83 5.55 5.37
C PRO A 168 4.38 4.09 5.64
N PRO A 169 4.92 3.44 6.68
CA PRO A 169 4.60 2.04 6.99
C PRO A 169 3.14 1.81 7.39
N GLU A 170 2.40 2.87 7.72
CA GLU A 170 0.96 2.81 8.05
C GLU A 170 0.09 2.32 6.88
N TYR A 171 0.61 2.36 5.64
CA TYR A 171 -0.05 1.77 4.48
C TYR A 171 0.30 0.29 4.25
N GLY A 172 1.07 -0.35 5.14
CA GLY A 172 1.40 -1.78 5.09
C GLY A 172 2.74 -2.14 4.44
N GLY A 173 3.35 -1.17 3.74
CA GLY A 173 4.71 -1.28 3.20
C GLY A 173 5.79 -0.84 4.19
N ASN A 174 7.00 -0.61 3.71
CA ASN A 174 8.15 -0.05 4.41
C ASN A 174 8.34 -0.63 5.82
N ARG A 175 8.12 -1.95 5.95
CA ARG A 175 8.08 -2.62 7.24
C ARG A 175 9.40 -2.43 7.96
N HIS A 176 9.34 -2.11 9.25
CA HIS A 176 10.52 -1.79 10.07
C HIS A 176 11.36 -0.63 9.52
N LEU A 177 10.76 0.26 8.72
CA LEU A 177 11.43 1.38 8.05
C LEU A 177 12.51 0.92 7.07
N ALA A 178 12.34 -0.28 6.49
CA ALA A 178 13.33 -0.92 5.62
C ALA A 178 13.81 -0.02 4.46
N GLY A 179 12.87 0.52 3.67
CA GLY A 179 13.22 1.34 2.53
C GLY A 179 13.73 2.72 2.93
N TRP A 180 13.27 3.27 4.06
CA TRP A 180 13.81 4.52 4.59
C TRP A 180 15.26 4.35 5.07
N ARG A 181 15.56 3.29 5.82
CA ARG A 181 16.91 2.95 6.26
C ARG A 181 17.87 2.71 5.09
N SER A 182 17.42 2.04 4.02
CA SER A 182 18.27 1.74 2.87
C SER A 182 18.73 2.99 2.11
N ILE A 183 17.94 4.08 2.15
CA ILE A 183 18.29 5.36 1.52
C ILE A 183 18.84 6.39 2.52
N GLY A 184 19.06 6.02 3.78
CA GLY A 184 19.53 6.94 4.81
C GLY A 184 18.50 7.99 5.24
N PHE A 185 17.21 7.71 5.05
CA PHE A 185 16.13 8.55 5.55
C PHE A 185 15.68 8.06 6.94
N GLU A 186 15.70 8.93 7.94
CA GLU A 186 15.31 8.54 9.31
C GLU A 186 13.80 8.49 9.55
N GLY A 187 13.03 8.97 8.59
CA GLY A 187 11.58 9.13 8.72
C GLY A 187 11.17 10.52 9.14
N ASP A 188 9.93 10.65 9.60
CA ASP A 188 9.40 11.91 10.10
C ASP A 188 9.97 12.24 11.49
N VAL A 189 10.51 13.45 11.63
CA VAL A 189 11.17 13.94 12.85
C VAL A 189 10.31 14.89 13.69
N GLN A 190 9.07 15.16 13.25
CA GLN A 190 8.14 16.05 13.95
C GLN A 190 7.36 15.32 15.06
N PRO A 191 6.91 16.03 16.12
CA PRO A 191 7.04 17.47 16.37
C PRO A 191 8.37 17.90 17.00
N ARG A 192 9.22 16.95 17.40
CA ARG A 192 10.47 17.25 18.11
C ARG A 192 11.43 18.08 17.25
N GLY A 193 11.56 17.72 15.98
CA GLY A 193 12.62 18.20 15.10
C GLY A 193 14.00 17.67 15.49
N TRP A 194 15.02 18.18 14.81
CA TRP A 194 16.42 17.91 15.11
C TRP A 194 16.95 18.85 16.18
N SER A 195 17.76 18.32 17.09
CA SER A 195 18.55 19.12 18.03
C SER A 195 19.78 19.72 17.35
N ASP A 196 20.37 20.75 17.95
CA ASP A 196 21.59 21.38 17.44
C ASP A 196 22.76 20.39 17.37
N ASP A 197 22.87 19.51 18.37
CA ASP A 197 23.88 18.45 18.43
C ASP A 197 23.69 17.42 17.30
N GLU A 198 22.46 16.97 17.04
CA GLU A 198 22.14 16.00 15.97
C GLU A 198 22.43 16.56 14.56
N VAL A 199 22.41 17.88 14.38
CA VAL A 199 22.71 18.52 13.09
C VAL A 199 24.20 18.85 12.96
N SER A 200 24.83 19.25 14.07
CA SER A 200 26.22 19.73 14.07
C SER A 200 27.24 18.60 14.13
N GLU A 201 26.87 17.43 14.66
CA GLU A 201 27.70 16.22 14.76
C GLU A 201 27.00 14.98 14.14
N PRO A 202 26.83 14.94 12.79
CA PRO A 202 26.09 13.88 12.11
C PRO A 202 26.83 12.53 12.05
#